data_AF-A0A5M9H1R6-F1
#
_entry.id   AF-A0A5M9H1R6-F1
#
_cell.length_a   1.000
_cell.length_b   1.000
_cell.length_c   1.000
_cell.angle_alpha   90.00
_cell.angle_beta   90.00
_cell.angle_gamma   90.00
#
_symmetry.space_group_name_H-M   'P 1'
#
loop_
_entity.id
_entity.type
_entity.pdbx_description
1 polymer ?
#
loop_
_entity_poly.entity_id
_entity_poly.type
_entity_poly.pdbx_seq_one_letter_code
_entity_poly.pdbx_strand_id
1 'polypeptide(L)'
;MKTFIFTLLASISLTFSAGAQQVSLYDREGEARAYIDYDQERTIFMWDGTPVAFLEKDGSDLAIFGFDGSFLGWYEDGTIYDKEGQIVGARKDATIRITRMERMKGIQKMTPIRPITPITPIQPILKSSWSDTPLAEFLYSGKK
;
A
#
# COMPACT_ATOMS: atom_id res chain seq x y z
N MET A 1 -54.26 28.93 17.09
CA MET A 1 -54.49 27.80 16.15
C MET A 1 -53.20 27.56 15.39
N LYS A 2 -52.55 26.41 15.62
CA LYS A 2 -51.50 25.72 14.84
C LYS A 2 -50.21 26.48 14.46
N THR A 3 -49.18 26.19 15.25
CA THR A 3 -47.75 26.19 14.89
C THR A 3 -47.47 25.24 13.71
N PHE A 4 -46.62 25.66 12.78
CA PHE A 4 -46.02 24.77 11.78
C PHE A 4 -44.50 24.87 11.89
N ILE A 5 -43.90 23.88 12.54
CA ILE A 5 -42.45 23.65 12.55
C ILE A 5 -42.20 22.64 11.43
N PHE A 6 -41.54 23.08 10.36
CA PHE A 6 -40.99 22.18 9.35
C PHE A 6 -39.63 21.68 9.84
N THR A 7 -39.60 20.50 10.45
CA THR A 7 -38.34 19.82 10.79
C THR A 7 -37.85 19.08 9.55
N LEU A 8 -36.84 19.63 8.89
CA LEU A 8 -36.13 18.99 7.78
C LEU A 8 -35.24 17.87 8.35
N LEU A 9 -35.72 16.63 8.28
CA LEU A 9 -34.94 15.45 8.66
C LEU A 9 -33.96 15.12 7.51
N ALA A 10 -32.77 15.69 7.55
CA ALA A 10 -31.68 15.30 6.67
C ALA A 10 -31.14 13.93 7.14
N SER A 11 -31.64 12.86 6.54
CA SER A 11 -31.07 11.52 6.66
C SER A 11 -29.72 11.48 5.94
N ILE A 12 -28.65 11.81 6.67
CA ILE A 12 -27.28 11.55 6.24
C ILE A 12 -27.08 10.03 6.32
N SER A 13 -27.26 9.35 5.19
CA SER A 13 -26.82 7.97 5.03
C SER A 13 -25.30 7.97 4.97
N LEU A 14 -24.63 7.76 6.12
CA LEU A 14 -23.21 7.44 6.14
C LEU A 14 -23.04 6.03 5.56
N THR A 15 -22.77 5.96 4.26
CA THR A 15 -22.33 4.73 3.61
C THR A 15 -20.90 4.44 4.06
N PHE A 16 -20.73 3.65 5.12
CA PHE A 16 -19.44 3.01 5.40
C PHE A 16 -19.19 1.97 4.31
N SER A 17 -18.34 2.31 3.34
CA SER A 17 -17.79 1.31 2.42
C SER A 17 -16.86 0.42 3.24
N ALA A 18 -17.32 -0.78 3.62
CA ALA A 18 -16.50 -1.82 4.24
C ALA A 18 -15.60 -2.50 3.18
N GLY A 19 -14.95 -1.70 2.34
CA GLY A 19 -13.85 -2.18 1.50
C GLY A 19 -12.70 -2.56 2.44
N ALA A 20 -12.12 -3.74 2.24
CA ALA A 20 -11.04 -4.23 3.10
C ALA A 20 -9.95 -3.15 3.23
N GLN A 21 -9.83 -2.57 4.44
CA GLN A 21 -8.88 -1.51 4.76
C GLN A 21 -7.43 -1.91 4.51
N GLN A 22 -7.21 -3.22 4.42
CA GLN A 22 -5.93 -3.83 4.10
C GLN A 22 -5.96 -4.48 2.73
N VAL A 23 -4.98 -4.12 1.91
CA VAL A 23 -4.85 -4.66 0.55
C VAL A 23 -3.58 -5.46 0.42
N SER A 24 -3.73 -6.73 0.06
CA SER A 24 -2.61 -7.67 -0.08
C SER A 24 -1.75 -7.38 -1.31
N LEU A 25 -0.46 -7.61 -1.14
CA LEU A 25 0.58 -7.47 -2.16
C LEU A 25 1.21 -8.84 -2.43
N TYR A 26 1.15 -9.24 -3.69
CA TYR A 26 1.59 -10.53 -4.19
C TYR A 26 2.94 -10.40 -4.89
N ASP A 27 3.81 -11.38 -4.67
CA ASP A 27 5.10 -11.47 -5.33
C ASP A 27 4.99 -12.08 -6.75
N ARG A 28 6.16 -12.18 -7.41
CA ARG A 28 6.29 -12.80 -8.74
C ARG A 28 6.02 -14.30 -8.73
N GLU A 29 5.69 -14.94 -7.61
CA GLU A 29 5.26 -16.33 -7.53
C GLU A 29 3.74 -16.44 -7.28
N GLY A 30 3.07 -15.30 -7.06
CA GLY A 30 1.65 -15.23 -6.73
C GLY A 30 1.37 -15.47 -5.24
N GLU A 31 2.38 -15.40 -4.38
CA GLU A 31 2.23 -15.50 -2.93
C GLU A 31 2.01 -14.13 -2.31
N ALA A 32 1.04 -14.02 -1.41
CA ALA A 32 0.84 -12.80 -0.64
C ALA A 32 1.96 -12.66 0.40
N ARG A 33 2.82 -11.64 0.24
CA ARG A 33 4.00 -11.43 1.12
C ARG A 33 3.87 -10.24 2.04
N ALA A 34 3.07 -9.27 1.63
CA ALA A 34 2.87 -8.02 2.34
C ALA A 34 1.43 -7.54 2.15
N TYR A 35 1.06 -6.48 2.84
CA TYR A 35 -0.19 -5.78 2.64
C TYR A 35 -0.04 -4.31 3.03
N ILE A 36 -0.78 -3.44 2.34
CA ILE A 36 -0.94 -2.04 2.70
C ILE A 36 -2.11 -1.96 3.66
N ASP A 37 -1.95 -1.30 4.79
CA ASP A 37 -3.05 -0.94 5.68
C ASP A 37 -3.33 0.56 5.58
N TYR A 38 -4.50 0.91 5.05
CA TYR A 38 -4.91 2.29 4.84
C TYR A 38 -5.36 3.01 6.11
N ASP A 39 -5.75 2.28 7.17
CA ASP A 39 -6.02 2.88 8.50
C ASP A 39 -4.74 3.17 9.26
N GLN A 40 -3.68 2.40 9.01
CA GLN A 40 -2.36 2.65 9.58
C GLN A 40 -1.55 3.57 8.66
N GLU A 41 -2.14 4.71 8.29
CA GLU A 41 -1.50 5.76 7.49
C GLU A 41 -0.90 5.26 6.15
N ARG A 42 -1.44 4.19 5.54
CA ARG A 42 -0.88 3.53 4.34
C ARG A 42 0.48 2.86 4.59
N THR A 43 0.69 2.32 5.79
CA THR A 43 1.87 1.50 6.12
C THR A 43 1.80 0.15 5.40
N ILE A 44 2.95 -0.27 4.88
CA ILE A 44 3.15 -1.59 4.31
C ILE A 44 3.69 -2.50 5.42
N PHE A 45 2.92 -3.53 5.69
CA PHE A 45 3.29 -4.59 6.62
C PHE A 45 3.68 -5.84 5.85
N MET A 46 4.69 -6.53 6.33
CA MET A 46 4.91 -7.92 5.94
C MET A 46 3.78 -8.79 6.47
N TRP A 47 3.60 -9.98 5.89
CA TRP A 47 2.49 -10.87 6.26
C TRP A 47 2.44 -11.22 7.75
N ASP A 48 3.57 -11.17 8.45
CA ASP A 48 3.68 -11.42 9.89
C ASP A 48 3.31 -10.20 10.77
N GLY A 49 2.89 -9.09 10.16
CA GLY A 49 2.54 -7.85 10.84
C GLY A 49 3.74 -6.93 11.12
N THR A 50 4.93 -7.20 10.57
CA THR A 50 6.07 -6.28 10.69
C THR A 50 5.91 -5.06 9.77
N PRO A 51 5.90 -3.83 10.28
CA PRO A 51 5.94 -2.62 9.45
C PRO A 51 7.32 -2.49 8.79
N VAL A 52 7.36 -2.27 7.49
CA VAL A 52 8.62 -2.24 6.71
C VAL A 52 8.76 -1.01 5.81
N ALA A 53 7.66 -0.49 5.30
CA ALA A 53 7.64 0.70 4.45
C ALA A 53 6.29 1.42 4.59
N PHE A 54 6.13 2.55 3.90
CA PHE A 54 4.86 3.27 3.82
C PHE A 54 4.71 3.98 2.48
N LEU A 55 3.45 4.25 2.11
CA LEU A 55 3.12 5.04 0.93
C LEU A 55 3.01 6.52 1.30
N GLU A 56 3.70 7.36 0.53
CA GLU A 56 3.64 8.82 0.66
C GLU A 56 3.42 9.48 -0.70
N LYS A 57 2.58 10.52 -0.72
CA LYS A 57 2.27 11.25 -1.95
C LYS A 57 3.27 12.39 -2.11
N ASP A 58 3.91 12.46 -3.27
CA ASP A 58 4.82 13.55 -3.63
C ASP A 58 4.47 14.07 -5.03
N GLY A 59 3.80 15.23 -5.07
CA GLY A 59 3.25 15.76 -6.32
C GLY A 59 2.20 14.83 -6.95
N SER A 60 2.47 14.35 -8.16
CA SER A 60 1.66 13.35 -8.87
C SER A 60 1.93 11.92 -8.42
N ASP A 61 3.07 11.69 -7.79
CA ASP A 61 3.62 10.35 -7.60
C ASP A 61 3.18 9.81 -6.24
N LEU A 62 3.06 8.49 -6.18
CA LEU A 62 2.85 7.76 -4.94
C LEU A 62 4.08 6.88 -4.70
N ALA A 63 4.94 7.36 -3.82
CA ALA A 63 6.24 6.77 -3.56
C ALA A 63 6.19 5.82 -2.36
N ILE A 64 7.11 4.86 -2.37
CA ILE A 64 7.31 3.89 -1.30
C ILE A 64 8.60 4.28 -0.56
N PHE A 65 8.46 4.56 0.73
CA PHE A 65 9.58 4.90 1.59
C PHE A 65 9.77 3.87 2.71
N GLY A 66 11.03 3.56 2.99
CA GLY A 66 11.43 2.83 4.18
C GLY A 66 11.30 3.68 5.45
N PHE A 67 11.17 3.02 6.60
CA PHE A 67 11.22 3.71 7.90
C PHE A 67 12.61 4.23 8.27
N ASP A 68 13.65 3.84 7.52
CA ASP A 68 14.99 4.44 7.56
C ASP A 68 15.11 5.75 6.75
N GLY A 69 14.07 6.12 6.00
CA GLY A 69 14.01 7.32 5.16
C GLY A 69 14.42 7.10 3.71
N SER A 70 14.79 5.88 3.34
CA SER A 70 15.15 5.54 1.97
C SER A 70 13.93 5.56 1.04
N PHE A 71 14.10 6.14 -0.15
CA PHE A 71 13.18 5.92 -1.27
C PHE A 71 13.41 4.51 -1.83
N LEU A 72 12.36 3.72 -1.94
CA LEU A 72 12.42 2.34 -2.45
C LEU A 72 11.96 2.24 -3.89
N GLY A 73 10.86 2.90 -4.24
CA GLY A 73 10.25 2.82 -5.57
C GLY A 73 8.86 3.46 -5.63
N TRP A 74 8.08 3.10 -6.63
CA TRP A 74 6.76 3.69 -6.88
C TRP A 74 5.64 2.69 -6.66
N TYR A 75 4.46 3.23 -6.37
CA TYR A 75 3.22 2.49 -6.27
C TYR A 75 2.18 3.06 -7.23
N GLU A 76 1.97 2.40 -8.36
CA GLU A 76 1.12 2.89 -9.45
C GLU A 76 0.08 1.83 -9.83
N ASP A 77 -1.19 2.22 -9.81
CA ASP A 77 -2.34 1.39 -10.21
C ASP A 77 -2.35 -0.03 -9.61
N GLY A 78 -1.95 -0.14 -8.34
CA GLY A 78 -1.91 -1.41 -7.63
C GLY A 78 -0.60 -2.18 -7.78
N THR A 79 0.38 -1.64 -8.49
CA THR A 79 1.67 -2.29 -8.78
C THR A 79 2.81 -1.55 -8.10
N ILE A 80 3.73 -2.30 -7.52
CA ILE A 80 4.98 -1.82 -6.94
C ILE A 80 6.08 -1.93 -8.00
N TYR A 81 6.77 -0.82 -8.23
CA TYR A 81 7.90 -0.74 -9.16
C TYR A 81 9.19 -0.40 -8.42
N ASP A 82 10.29 -1.09 -8.76
CA ASP A 82 11.62 -0.71 -8.32
C ASP A 82 12.16 0.51 -9.09
N LYS A 83 13.39 0.92 -8.75
CA LYS A 83 14.08 2.10 -9.30
C LYS A 83 14.37 1.98 -10.79
N GLU A 84 14.36 0.76 -11.31
CA GLU A 84 14.56 0.41 -12.71
C GLU A 84 13.24 0.30 -13.49
N GLY A 85 12.10 0.52 -12.81
CA GLY A 85 10.76 0.46 -13.38
C GLY A 85 10.24 -0.97 -13.56
N GLN A 86 10.84 -1.98 -12.93
CA GLN A 86 10.38 -3.38 -12.99
C GLN A 86 9.38 -3.69 -11.88
N ILE A 87 8.47 -4.61 -12.14
CA ILE A 87 7.43 -5.01 -11.19
C ILE A 87 8.06 -5.82 -10.06
N VAL A 88 7.89 -5.39 -8.82
CA VAL A 88 8.36 -6.11 -7.63
C VAL A 88 7.20 -6.82 -6.92
N GLY A 89 6.02 -6.21 -6.96
CA GLY A 89 4.81 -6.75 -6.33
C GLY A 89 3.57 -6.12 -6.91
N ALA A 90 2.42 -6.75 -6.72
CA ALA A 90 1.16 -6.20 -7.21
C ALA A 90 -0.02 -6.63 -6.35
N ARG A 91 -1.10 -5.84 -6.36
CA ARG A 91 -2.41 -6.29 -5.92
C ARG A 91 -2.92 -7.39 -6.84
N LYS A 92 -3.89 -8.15 -6.34
CA LYS A 92 -4.50 -9.26 -7.08
C LYS A 92 -5.14 -8.83 -8.41
N ASP A 93 -5.77 -7.67 -8.45
CA ASP A 93 -6.44 -7.10 -9.63
C ASP A 93 -5.49 -6.37 -10.59
N ALA A 94 -4.29 -6.03 -10.13
CA ALA A 94 -3.26 -5.36 -10.93
C ALA A 94 -2.29 -6.34 -11.61
N THR A 95 -2.50 -7.66 -11.49
CA THR A 95 -1.62 -8.67 -12.06
C THR A 95 -2.36 -9.76 -12.82
N ILE A 96 -1.77 -10.21 -13.93
CA ILE A 96 -2.23 -11.39 -14.66
C ILE A 96 -1.76 -12.71 -14.02
N ARG A 97 -0.93 -12.64 -12.97
CA ARG A 97 -0.41 -13.84 -12.30
C ARG A 97 -1.51 -14.51 -11.47
N ILE A 98 -1.55 -15.83 -11.50
CA ILE A 98 -2.43 -16.61 -10.61
C ILE A 98 -1.96 -16.40 -9.18
N THR A 99 -2.85 -15.84 -8.36
CA THR A 99 -2.59 -15.60 -6.93
C THR A 99 -3.05 -16.80 -6.10
N ARG A 100 -2.25 -17.12 -5.08
CA ARG A 100 -2.56 -18.18 -4.12
C ARG A 100 -3.53 -17.66 -3.06
N MET A 101 -4.20 -18.58 -2.40
CA MET A 101 -5.08 -18.25 -1.29
C MET A 101 -4.29 -17.62 -0.15
N GLU A 102 -4.80 -16.50 0.37
CA GLU A 102 -4.21 -15.79 1.50
C GLU A 102 -4.24 -16.66 2.76
N ARG A 103 -3.14 -16.65 3.52
CA ARG A 103 -3.11 -17.23 4.87
C ARG A 103 -3.67 -16.21 5.86
N MET A 104 -3.83 -16.59 7.12
CA MET A 104 -4.11 -15.59 8.17
C MET A 104 -2.92 -14.61 8.28
N LYS A 105 -3.20 -13.32 8.32
CA LYS A 105 -2.20 -12.28 8.59
C LYS A 105 -1.77 -12.35 10.05
N GLY A 106 -0.50 -12.02 10.30
CA GLY A 106 0.02 -11.81 11.65
C GLY A 106 -0.59 -10.58 12.31
N ILE A 107 -0.40 -10.48 13.63
CA ILE A 107 -0.80 -9.31 14.41
C ILE A 107 0.15 -8.16 14.06
N GLN A 108 -0.40 -6.98 13.74
CA GLN A 108 0.40 -5.80 13.47
C GLN A 108 1.25 -5.41 14.68
N LYS A 109 2.55 -5.23 14.42
CA LYS A 109 3.50 -4.69 15.37
C LYS A 109 3.43 -3.16 15.37
N MET A 110 3.96 -2.55 16.43
CA MET A 110 3.99 -1.09 16.55
C MET A 110 4.74 -0.45 15.37
N THR A 111 4.07 0.48 14.69
CA THR A 111 4.63 1.23 13.57
C THR A 111 5.68 2.23 14.06
N PRO A 112 6.89 2.27 13.47
CA PRO A 112 7.88 3.29 13.77
C PRO A 112 7.41 4.69 13.39
N ILE A 113 7.98 5.72 14.02
CA ILE A 113 7.79 7.11 13.61
C ILE A 113 8.33 7.28 12.18
N ARG A 114 7.51 7.86 11.29
CA ARG A 114 7.92 8.13 9.91
C ARG A 114 9.05 9.18 9.87
N PRO A 115 10.11 8.94 9.08
CA PRO A 115 11.14 9.92 8.84
C PRO A 115 10.63 11.04 7.91
N ILE A 116 11.39 12.13 7.82
CA ILE A 116 11.23 13.09 6.73
C ILE A 116 11.70 12.39 5.45
N THR A 117 10.85 12.36 4.42
CA THR A 117 11.16 11.72 3.15
C THR A 117 11.94 12.66 2.22
N PRO A 118 12.90 12.14 1.43
CA PRO A 118 13.52 12.92 0.37
C PRO A 118 12.52 13.19 -0.77
N ILE A 119 12.91 14.08 -1.69
CA ILE A 119 12.15 14.29 -2.94
C ILE A 119 12.17 13.00 -3.76
N THR A 120 11.01 12.62 -4.29
CA THR A 120 10.84 11.44 -5.13
C THR A 120 11.62 11.61 -6.44
N PRO A 121 12.46 10.63 -6.84
CA PRO A 121 13.13 10.68 -8.12
C PRO A 121 12.15 10.68 -9.30
N ILE A 122 12.58 11.20 -10.45
CA ILE A 122 11.79 11.11 -11.69
C ILE A 122 11.56 9.64 -12.02
N GLN A 123 10.30 9.27 -12.21
CA GLN A 123 9.92 7.90 -12.52
C GLN A 123 10.49 7.45 -13.87
N PRO A 124 11.12 6.26 -13.96
CA PRO A 124 11.56 5.68 -15.22
C PRO A 124 10.37 5.22 -16.06
N ILE A 125 10.65 4.75 -17.27
CA ILE A 125 9.64 4.02 -18.05
C ILE A 125 9.29 2.73 -17.30
N LEU A 126 8.03 2.58 -16.92
CA LEU A 126 7.53 1.38 -16.28
C LEU A 126 7.49 0.21 -17.25
N LYS A 127 7.96 -0.95 -16.78
CA LYS A 127 8.10 -2.18 -17.55
C LYS A 127 7.06 -3.19 -17.09
N SER A 128 6.69 -4.10 -17.99
CA SER A 128 5.84 -5.25 -17.67
C SER A 128 6.64 -6.46 -17.13
N SER A 129 7.97 -6.38 -17.15
CA SER A 129 8.85 -7.41 -16.61
C SER A 129 8.95 -7.32 -15.10
N TRP A 130 8.96 -8.47 -14.42
CA TRP A 130 9.21 -8.54 -13.00
C TRP A 130 10.68 -8.30 -12.68
N SER A 131 10.95 -7.77 -11.50
CA SER A 131 12.28 -7.63 -10.93
C SER A 131 12.83 -9.00 -10.52
N ASP A 132 14.16 -9.13 -10.55
CA ASP A 132 14.83 -10.27 -9.93
C ASP A 132 14.88 -10.16 -8.40
N THR A 133 14.68 -8.94 -7.88
CA THR A 133 14.57 -8.66 -6.45
C THR A 133 13.24 -9.16 -5.89
N PRO A 134 13.22 -10.08 -4.91
CA PRO A 134 11.99 -10.52 -4.28
C PRO A 134 11.25 -9.38 -3.55
N LEU A 135 9.91 -9.41 -3.58
CA LEU A 135 9.07 -8.40 -2.91
C LEU A 135 9.42 -8.18 -1.44
N ALA A 136 9.65 -9.27 -0.70
CA ALA A 136 10.03 -9.18 0.71
C ALA A 136 11.38 -8.47 0.89
N GLU A 137 12.38 -8.81 0.07
CA GLU A 137 13.71 -8.20 0.14
C GLU A 137 13.67 -6.71 -0.18
N PHE A 138 12.95 -6.35 -1.26
CA PHE A 138 12.72 -4.95 -1.64
C PHE A 138 12.13 -4.14 -0.48
N LEU A 139 11.05 -4.62 0.15
CA LEU A 139 10.39 -3.90 1.24
C LEU A 139 11.25 -3.85 2.52
N TYR A 140 12.01 -4.91 2.81
CA TYR A 140 12.90 -4.94 3.96
C TYR A 140 14.13 -4.04 3.80
N SER A 141 14.51 -3.66 2.58
CA SER A 141 15.69 -2.84 2.33
C SER A 141 15.66 -1.47 3.00
N GLY A 142 14.46 -0.95 3.33
CA GLY A 142 14.26 0.31 4.05
C GLY A 142 13.82 0.15 5.51
N LYS A 143 13.95 -1.05 6.09
CA LYS A 143 13.54 -1.30 7.48
C LYS A 143 14.59 -0.78 8.46
N LYS A 144 14.11 -0.09 9.51
CA LYS A 144 14.89 0.36 10.66
C LYS A 144 15.07 -0.71 11.74
#